data_AF-A0A1U7GGU6-F1
#
_entry.id   AF-A0A1U7GGU6-F1
#
_cell.length_a   1.000
_cell.length_b   1.000
_cell.length_c   1.000
_cell.angle_alpha   90.00
_cell.angle_beta   90.00
_cell.angle_gamma   90.00
#
_symmetry.space_group_name_H-M   'P 1'
#
loop_
_entity.id
_entity.type
_entity.pdbx_description
1 polymer ?
#
loop_
_entity_poly.entity_id
_entity_poly.type
_entity_poly.pdbx_seq_one_letter_code
_entity_poly.pdbx_strand_id
1 'polypeptide(L)'
;MAEGAPLRFLLIVTGSTLRAEQMDRPLAYYLKRRIEEALEASRDADLADYEVHVVADFRWLHDESLQGMATVSLGGPGVNELAHRWLEEVPVALAVNERYFIQMDPELAEPHASVWGMDNPTTQIAVSVFLDRFLPRFLERCATVPPASLDLDDDGDPESDD
;
A
#
# COMPACT_ATOMS: atom_id res chain seq x y z
N MET A 1 18.69 -1.60 26.01
CA MET A 1 17.59 -0.89 25.34
C MET A 1 18.18 -0.38 24.04
N ALA A 2 18.12 -1.17 22.96
CA ALA A 2 18.57 -0.68 21.66
C ALA A 2 17.49 0.30 21.20
N GLU A 3 17.85 1.57 21.12
CA GLU A 3 17.04 2.60 20.48
C GLU A 3 16.82 2.13 19.04
N GLY A 4 15.60 1.69 18.74
CA GLY A 4 15.26 1.10 17.44
C GLY A 4 15.56 2.13 16.35
N ALA A 5 16.24 1.71 15.29
CA ALA A 5 16.40 2.57 14.11
C ALA A 5 15.01 3.04 13.65
N PRO A 6 14.86 4.30 13.19
CA PRO A 6 13.57 4.78 12.70
C PRO A 6 13.13 3.90 11.53
N LEU A 7 11.97 3.24 11.67
CA LEU A 7 11.42 2.35 10.64
C LEU A 7 10.45 3.13 9.75
N ARG A 8 10.48 2.85 8.45
CA ARG A 8 9.50 3.34 7.47
C ARG A 8 8.56 2.21 7.10
N PHE A 9 7.29 2.53 6.90
CA PHE A 9 6.29 1.55 6.50
C PHE A 9 5.81 1.81 5.08
N LEU A 10 5.71 0.73 4.31
CA LEU A 10 4.98 0.68 3.04
C LEU A 10 3.78 -0.24 3.23
N LEU A 11 2.59 0.35 3.16
CA LEU A 11 1.34 -0.35 3.39
C LEU A 11 0.76 -0.83 2.06
N ILE A 12 0.37 -2.10 1.99
CA ILE A 12 -0.48 -2.63 0.93
C ILE A 12 -1.86 -2.80 1.51
N VAL A 13 -2.79 -1.96 1.08
CA VAL A 13 -4.13 -1.87 1.67
C VAL A 13 -5.11 -2.65 0.82
N THR A 14 -5.80 -3.61 1.42
CA THR A 14 -6.79 -4.47 0.76
C THR A 14 -8.16 -4.31 1.38
N GLY A 15 -9.20 -4.68 0.63
CA GLY A 15 -10.57 -4.72 1.13
C GLY A 15 -10.75 -5.64 2.34
N SER A 16 -11.68 -5.29 3.23
CA SER A 16 -12.06 -6.09 4.41
C SER A 16 -13.21 -7.08 4.16
N THR A 17 -13.74 -7.17 2.94
CA THR A 17 -14.79 -8.13 2.58
C THR A 17 -14.25 -9.55 2.42
N LEU A 18 -15.09 -10.58 2.64
CA LEU A 18 -14.70 -11.99 2.43
C LEU A 18 -14.16 -12.27 1.02
N ARG A 19 -14.61 -11.52 0.01
CA ARG A 19 -14.11 -11.64 -1.36
C ARG A 19 -12.70 -11.09 -1.48
N ALA A 20 -12.44 -9.92 -0.92
CA ALA A 20 -11.10 -9.33 -0.89
C ALA A 20 -10.12 -10.22 -0.11
N GLU A 21 -10.55 -10.77 1.03
CA GLU A 21 -9.77 -11.73 1.82
C GLU A 21 -9.37 -12.99 1.04
N GLN A 22 -10.27 -13.53 0.23
CA GLN A 22 -10.00 -14.73 -0.58
C GLN A 22 -9.18 -14.46 -1.83
N MET A 23 -9.31 -13.28 -2.43
CA MET A 23 -8.80 -13.00 -3.77
C MET A 23 -7.66 -11.98 -3.78
N ASP A 24 -7.85 -10.82 -3.14
CA ASP A 24 -6.93 -9.69 -3.21
C ASP A 24 -5.86 -9.76 -2.11
N ARG A 25 -6.17 -10.26 -0.91
CA ARG A 25 -5.17 -10.42 0.17
C ARG A 25 -4.05 -11.40 -0.20
N PRO A 26 -4.28 -12.57 -0.83
CA PRO A 26 -3.19 -13.41 -1.33
C PRO A 26 -2.33 -12.70 -2.37
N LEU A 27 -2.95 -11.89 -3.24
CA LEU A 27 -2.25 -11.09 -4.23
C LEU A 27 -1.45 -9.95 -3.57
N ALA A 28 -1.93 -9.38 -2.47
CA ALA A 28 -1.20 -8.41 -1.67
C ALA A 28 0.06 -9.00 -1.05
N TYR A 29 0.00 -10.23 -0.54
CA TYR A 29 1.20 -10.92 -0.04
C TYR A 29 2.18 -11.26 -1.17
N TYR A 30 1.69 -11.56 -2.37
CA TYR A 30 2.56 -11.67 -3.55
C TYR A 30 3.24 -10.34 -3.87
N LEU A 31 2.49 -9.24 -3.92
CA LEU A 31 3.02 -7.89 -4.14
C LEU A 31 4.04 -7.51 -3.06
N LYS A 32 3.72 -7.76 -1.77
CA LYS A 32 4.60 -7.57 -0.62
C LYS A 32 5.96 -8.20 -0.88
N ARG A 33 5.99 -9.51 -1.16
CA ARG A 33 7.25 -10.23 -1.41
C ARG A 33 8.04 -9.61 -2.55
N ARG A 34 7.38 -9.20 -3.64
CA ARG A 34 8.05 -8.59 -4.80
C ARG A 34 8.62 -7.20 -4.50
N ILE A 35 7.95 -6.43 -3.65
CA ILE A 35 8.45 -5.14 -3.16
C ILE A 35 9.66 -5.37 -2.23
N GLU A 36 9.57 -6.30 -1.29
CA GLU A 36 10.67 -6.67 -0.39
C GLU A 36 11.91 -7.11 -1.18
N GLU A 37 11.75 -7.98 -2.18
CA GLU A 37 12.85 -8.39 -3.07
C GLU A 37 13.47 -7.18 -3.82
N ALA A 38 12.67 -6.18 -4.18
CA ALA A 38 13.16 -4.97 -4.85
C ALA A 38 13.89 -4.02 -3.87
N LEU A 39 13.42 -3.92 -2.63
CA LEU A 39 14.06 -3.16 -1.55
C LEU A 39 15.41 -3.79 -1.19
N GLU A 40 15.46 -5.12 -1.00
CA GLU A 40 16.70 -5.86 -0.72
C GLU A 40 17.73 -5.74 -1.85
N ALA A 41 17.27 -5.71 -3.09
CA ALA A 41 18.14 -5.53 -4.26
C ALA A 41 18.59 -4.07 -4.46
N SER A 42 17.93 -3.11 -3.81
CA SER A 42 18.26 -1.70 -3.92
C SER A 42 19.62 -1.40 -3.28
N ARG A 43 20.35 -0.45 -3.87
CA ARG A 43 21.58 0.09 -3.28
C ARG A 43 21.33 1.42 -2.57
N ASP A 44 20.09 1.87 -2.55
CA ASP A 44 19.68 3.10 -1.88
C ASP A 44 19.55 2.85 -0.37
N ALA A 45 20.38 3.53 0.41
CA ALA A 45 20.38 3.39 1.87
C ALA A 45 19.09 3.94 2.50
N ASP A 46 18.39 4.88 1.83
CA ASP A 46 17.14 5.46 2.29
C ASP A 46 15.93 4.51 2.09
N LEU A 47 16.16 3.34 1.49
CA LEU A 47 15.17 2.27 1.36
C LEU A 47 15.44 1.08 2.28
N ALA A 48 16.56 1.06 3.01
CA ALA A 48 16.98 -0.07 3.81
C ALA A 48 16.18 -0.26 5.12
N ASP A 49 15.47 0.79 5.55
CA ASP A 49 14.65 0.85 6.78
C ASP A 49 13.16 0.61 6.53
N TYR A 50 12.78 0.20 5.31
CA TYR A 50 11.39 -0.06 4.95
C TYR A 50 10.90 -1.45 5.37
N GLU A 51 9.78 -1.47 6.07
CA GLU A 51 8.97 -2.67 6.26
C GLU A 51 7.69 -2.61 5.44
N VAL A 52 7.36 -3.72 4.78
CA VAL A 52 6.15 -3.81 3.96
C VAL A 52 5.07 -4.58 4.72
N HIS A 53 3.88 -4.01 4.84
CA HIS A 53 2.78 -4.62 5.60
C HIS A 53 1.49 -4.67 4.80
N VAL A 54 0.74 -5.77 4.93
CA VAL A 54 -0.60 -5.89 4.32
C VAL A 54 -1.65 -5.56 5.36
N VAL A 55 -2.44 -4.52 5.08
CA VAL A 55 -3.42 -3.96 6.02
C VAL A 55 -4.81 -3.96 5.40
N ALA A 56 -5.86 -4.06 6.22
CA ALA A 56 -7.23 -3.90 5.75
C ALA A 56 -7.57 -2.41 5.56
N ASP A 57 -8.38 -2.09 4.56
CA ASP A 57 -8.87 -0.75 4.24
C ASP A 57 -9.49 -0.07 5.46
N PHE A 58 -10.33 -0.79 6.21
CA PHE A 58 -10.93 -0.29 7.45
C PHE A 58 -9.87 0.25 8.44
N ARG A 59 -8.72 -0.42 8.58
CA ARG A 59 -7.68 -0.02 9.53
C ARG A 59 -6.92 1.23 9.06
N TRP A 60 -6.70 1.41 7.77
CA TRP A 60 -6.08 2.61 7.19
C TRP A 60 -7.03 3.82 7.23
N LEU A 61 -8.30 3.58 6.91
CA LEU A 61 -9.33 4.62 6.84
C LEU A 61 -9.63 5.29 8.18
N HIS A 62 -9.41 4.58 9.29
CA HIS A 62 -9.76 5.05 10.65
C HIS A 62 -8.54 5.39 11.51
N ASP A 63 -7.33 5.31 10.97
CA ASP A 63 -6.12 5.71 11.69
C ASP A 63 -5.30 6.68 10.86
N GLU A 64 -5.33 7.94 11.26
CA GLU A 64 -4.62 9.03 10.62
C GLU A 64 -3.11 8.82 10.60
N SER A 65 -2.55 8.08 11.57
CA SER A 65 -1.11 7.78 11.60
C SER A 65 -0.67 6.94 10.39
N LEU A 66 -1.55 6.08 9.87
CA LEU A 66 -1.27 5.26 8.69
C LEU A 66 -1.37 6.03 7.38
N GLN A 67 -2.13 7.13 7.35
CA GLN A 67 -2.45 7.84 6.10
C GLN A 67 -1.25 8.61 5.53
N GLY A 68 -0.30 8.99 6.38
CA GLY A 68 0.95 9.62 5.98
C GLY A 68 2.00 8.66 5.38
N MET A 69 1.74 7.34 5.39
CA MET A 69 2.70 6.33 4.95
C MET A 69 2.62 6.07 3.45
N ALA A 70 3.72 5.57 2.89
CA ALA A 70 3.72 5.02 1.53
C ALA A 70 2.67 3.92 1.43
N THR A 71 1.74 4.04 0.46
CA THR A 71 0.55 3.20 0.43
C THR A 71 0.24 2.75 -0.99
N VAL A 72 0.03 1.45 -1.17
CA VAL A 72 -0.51 0.84 -2.38
C VAL A 72 -1.88 0.24 -2.04
N SER A 73 -2.96 0.84 -2.52
CA SER A 73 -4.29 0.24 -2.47
C SER A 73 -4.39 -0.86 -3.53
N LEU A 74 -4.81 -2.06 -3.13
CA LEU A 74 -4.96 -3.22 -3.99
C LEU A 74 -6.38 -3.78 -3.93
N GLY A 75 -6.96 -3.97 -5.11
CA GLY A 75 -8.35 -4.42 -5.26
C GLY A 75 -9.27 -3.28 -5.69
N GLY A 76 -10.31 -3.62 -6.44
CA GLY A 76 -11.18 -2.63 -7.06
C GLY A 76 -12.09 -1.88 -6.07
N PRO A 77 -12.66 -0.75 -6.51
CA PRO A 77 -13.52 0.12 -5.68
C PRO A 77 -14.82 -0.54 -5.22
N GLY A 78 -15.19 -1.70 -5.76
CA GLY A 78 -16.34 -2.48 -5.28
C GLY A 78 -16.02 -3.44 -4.14
N VAL A 79 -14.74 -3.59 -3.77
CA VAL A 79 -14.30 -4.51 -2.72
C VAL A 79 -13.29 -3.89 -1.75
N ASN A 80 -12.68 -2.76 -2.10
CA ASN A 80 -11.73 -2.00 -1.29
C ASN A 80 -12.19 -0.52 -1.21
N GLU A 81 -12.52 -0.07 -0.01
CA GLU A 81 -13.05 1.27 0.25
C GLU A 81 -12.01 2.38 0.05
N LEU A 82 -10.72 2.09 0.29
CA LEU A 82 -9.64 3.04 -0.03
C LEU A 82 -9.53 3.25 -1.55
N ALA A 83 -9.61 2.16 -2.33
CA ALA A 83 -9.65 2.27 -3.79
C ALA A 83 -10.88 3.04 -4.28
N HIS A 84 -12.04 2.85 -3.61
CA HIS A 84 -13.26 3.60 -3.91
C HIS A 84 -13.09 5.11 -3.71
N ARG A 85 -12.55 5.52 -2.55
CA ARG A 85 -12.24 6.93 -2.26
C ARG A 85 -11.30 7.53 -3.30
N TRP A 86 -10.24 6.79 -3.63
CA TRP A 86 -9.22 7.26 -4.57
C TRP A 86 -9.64 7.27 -6.04
N LEU A 87 -10.83 6.78 -6.40
CA LEU A 87 -11.33 6.85 -7.77
C LEU A 87 -11.36 8.29 -8.31
N GLU A 88 -11.78 9.24 -7.48
CA GLU A 88 -11.93 10.64 -7.87
C GLU A 88 -10.73 11.50 -7.43
N GLU A 89 -10.00 11.06 -6.39
CA GLU A 89 -8.92 11.84 -5.78
C GLU A 89 -7.55 11.58 -6.44
N VAL A 90 -7.28 10.36 -6.89
CA VAL A 90 -5.96 9.97 -7.41
C VAL A 90 -5.99 9.90 -8.95
N PRO A 91 -5.12 10.65 -9.66
CA PRO A 91 -5.09 10.64 -11.11
C PRO A 91 -4.83 9.24 -11.70
N VAL A 92 -5.46 8.95 -12.84
CA VAL A 92 -5.22 7.72 -13.59
C VAL A 92 -3.90 7.82 -14.36
N ALA A 93 -2.90 7.06 -13.94
CA ALA A 93 -1.61 6.96 -14.64
C ALA A 93 -1.66 5.96 -15.81
N LEU A 94 -2.51 4.93 -15.70
CA LEU A 94 -2.76 3.96 -16.76
C LEU A 94 -4.19 3.42 -16.68
N ALA A 95 -4.88 3.38 -17.81
CA ALA A 95 -6.12 2.63 -18.00
C ALA A 95 -6.01 1.83 -19.30
N VAL A 96 -6.30 0.53 -19.26
CA VAL A 96 -6.21 -0.33 -20.45
C VAL A 96 -7.55 -0.98 -20.73
N ASN A 97 -8.17 -0.56 -21.85
CA ASN A 97 -9.45 -1.06 -22.35
C ASN A 97 -10.55 -1.14 -21.27
N GLU A 98 -10.52 -0.24 -20.28
CA GLU A 98 -11.42 -0.22 -19.13
C GLU A 98 -11.43 -1.53 -18.31
N ARG A 99 -10.37 -2.33 -18.41
CA ARG A 99 -10.24 -3.63 -17.71
C ARG A 99 -9.42 -3.53 -16.44
N TYR A 100 -8.36 -2.72 -16.46
CA TYR A 100 -7.54 -2.47 -15.30
C TYR A 100 -6.93 -1.08 -15.31
N PHE A 101 -6.58 -0.64 -14.11
CA PHE A 101 -6.22 0.72 -13.79
C PHE A 101 -5.02 0.74 -12.83
N ILE A 102 -4.14 1.70 -13.06
CA ILE A 102 -3.12 2.14 -12.10
C ILE A 102 -3.34 3.63 -11.92
N GLN A 103 -3.65 4.04 -10.69
CA GLN A 103 -3.81 5.44 -10.31
C GLN A 103 -2.63 5.83 -9.43
N MET A 104 -2.03 6.96 -9.73
CA MET A 104 -0.86 7.50 -9.03
C MET A 104 -0.69 8.94 -9.49
N ASP A 105 -0.32 9.83 -8.58
CA ASP A 105 0.09 11.19 -8.97
C ASP A 105 1.29 11.12 -9.94
N PRO A 106 1.20 11.68 -11.16
CA PRO A 106 2.31 11.73 -12.10
C PRO A 106 3.54 12.47 -11.56
N GLU A 107 3.37 13.40 -10.62
CA GLU A 107 4.45 14.11 -9.94
C GLU A 107 4.91 13.37 -8.67
N LEU A 108 4.15 12.37 -8.21
CA LEU A 108 4.40 11.60 -6.99
C LEU A 108 4.56 12.51 -5.76
N ALA A 109 3.76 13.58 -5.65
CA ALA A 109 3.74 14.44 -4.47
C ALA A 109 3.46 13.64 -3.20
N GLU A 110 2.59 12.64 -3.30
CA GLU A 110 2.34 11.64 -2.26
C GLU A 110 2.76 10.23 -2.73
N PRO A 111 3.34 9.39 -1.85
CA PRO A 111 3.74 8.02 -2.17
C PRO A 111 2.53 7.07 -2.17
N HIS A 112 1.47 7.43 -2.93
CA HIS A 112 0.23 6.66 -3.01
C HIS A 112 -0.01 6.10 -4.42
N ALA A 113 -0.47 4.86 -4.48
CA ALA A 113 -0.88 4.22 -5.71
C ALA A 113 -2.13 3.35 -5.49
N SER A 114 -3.05 3.33 -6.45
CA SER A 114 -4.17 2.39 -6.49
C SER A 114 -4.02 1.45 -7.68
N VAL A 115 -4.12 0.14 -7.44
CA VAL A 115 -3.91 -0.90 -8.45
C VAL A 115 -5.09 -1.86 -8.45
N TRP A 116 -5.86 -1.89 -9.54
CA TRP A 116 -7.07 -2.69 -9.59
C TRP A 116 -7.55 -3.04 -11.00
N GLY A 117 -8.35 -4.10 -11.10
CA GLY A 117 -9.07 -4.50 -12.30
C GLY A 117 -10.56 -4.68 -12.06
N MET A 118 -11.32 -4.85 -13.15
CA MET A 118 -12.76 -5.11 -13.11
C MET A 118 -13.11 -6.48 -12.50
N ASP A 119 -12.13 -7.39 -12.49
CA ASP A 119 -12.21 -8.71 -11.89
C ASP A 119 -10.83 -9.15 -11.36
N ASN A 120 -10.78 -10.30 -10.67
CA ASN A 120 -9.52 -10.75 -10.09
C ASN A 120 -8.41 -11.05 -11.14
N PRO A 121 -8.67 -11.71 -12.28
CA PRO A 121 -7.66 -11.87 -13.33
C PRO A 121 -7.08 -10.55 -13.83
N THR A 122 -7.93 -9.53 -14.03
CA THR A 122 -7.46 -8.21 -14.48
C THR A 122 -6.73 -7.44 -13.37
N THR A 123 -7.10 -7.60 -12.10
CA THR A 123 -6.29 -7.09 -10.96
C THR A 123 -4.91 -7.74 -10.92
N GLN A 124 -4.79 -9.05 -11.17
CA GLN A 124 -3.49 -9.72 -11.25
C GLN A 124 -2.61 -9.13 -12.37
N ILE A 125 -3.19 -8.87 -13.54
CA ILE A 125 -2.49 -8.19 -14.64
C ILE A 125 -2.05 -6.78 -14.21
N ALA A 126 -2.93 -6.02 -13.55
CA ALA A 126 -2.61 -4.68 -13.05
C ALA A 126 -1.39 -4.71 -12.11
N VAL A 127 -1.33 -5.70 -11.22
CA VAL A 127 -0.19 -5.90 -10.31
C VAL A 127 1.09 -6.21 -11.06
N SER A 128 1.07 -7.11 -12.04
CA SER A 128 2.25 -7.38 -12.88
C SER A 128 2.73 -6.13 -13.59
N VAL A 129 1.81 -5.35 -14.17
CA VAL A 129 2.13 -4.09 -14.85
C VAL A 129 2.68 -3.05 -13.88
N PHE A 130 2.13 -2.94 -12.67
CA PHE A 130 2.63 -2.06 -11.63
C PHE A 130 4.07 -2.42 -11.24
N LEU A 131 4.33 -3.70 -10.95
CA LEU A 131 5.67 -4.20 -10.61
C LEU A 131 6.71 -3.87 -11.68
N ASP A 132 6.36 -4.08 -12.96
CA ASP A 132 7.32 -3.94 -14.05
C ASP A 132 7.56 -2.48 -14.45
N ARG A 133 6.54 -1.63 -14.37
CA ARG A 133 6.57 -0.28 -14.98
C ARG A 133 6.51 0.88 -13.99
N PHE A 134 5.93 0.68 -12.82
CA PHE A 134 5.62 1.76 -11.88
C PHE A 134 6.36 1.64 -10.56
N LEU A 135 6.63 0.40 -10.11
CA LEU A 135 7.31 0.14 -8.85
C LEU A 135 8.67 0.85 -8.73
N PRO A 136 9.56 0.84 -9.75
CA PRO A 136 10.87 1.51 -9.61
C PRO A 136 10.73 2.98 -9.22
N ARG A 137 9.89 3.72 -9.95
CA ARG A 137 9.64 5.15 -9.70
C ARG A 137 8.91 5.39 -8.36
N PHE A 138 7.99 4.49 -8.01
CA PHE A 138 7.30 4.55 -6.71
C PHE A 138 8.29 4.40 -5.55
N LEU A 139 9.22 3.45 -5.62
CA LEU A 139 10.25 3.25 -4.60
C LEU A 139 11.25 4.43 -4.54
N GLU A 140 11.63 5.01 -5.67
CA GLU A 140 12.43 6.25 -5.68
C GLU A 140 11.74 7.37 -4.90
N ARG A 141 10.41 7.49 -4.99
CA ARG A 141 9.66 8.43 -4.17
C ARG A 141 9.67 8.04 -2.69
N CYS A 142 9.46 6.76 -2.36
CA CYS A 142 9.50 6.27 -0.98
C CYS A 142 10.81 6.65 -0.27
N ALA A 143 11.96 6.53 -0.94
CA ALA A 143 13.27 6.91 -0.38
C ALA A 143 13.30 8.34 0.20
N THR A 144 12.49 9.24 -0.35
CA THR A 144 12.42 10.65 0.06
C THR A 144 11.40 10.94 1.18
N VAL A 145 10.61 9.96 1.59
CA VAL A 145 9.56 10.12 2.62
C VAL A 145 10.19 9.96 4.01
N PRO A 146 10.13 10.96 4.90
CA PRO A 146 10.75 10.84 6.22
C PRO A 146 10.16 9.68 7.04
N PRO A 147 10.93 9.07 7.96
CA PRO A 147 10.41 8.06 8.87
C PRO A 147 9.24 8.59 9.70
N ALA A 148 8.15 7.83 9.75
CA ALA A 148 7.03 8.12 10.61
C ALA A 148 7.24 7.45 11.97
N SER A 149 6.97 8.16 13.06
CA SER A 149 6.85 7.57 14.39
C SER A 149 5.51 6.85 14.48
N LEU A 150 5.53 5.52 14.50
CA LEU A 150 4.37 4.70 14.85
C LEU A 150 4.48 4.30 16.31
N ASP A 151 3.51 4.73 17.12
CA ASP A 151 3.30 4.17 18.44
C ASP A 151 2.61 2.81 18.25
N LEU A 152 3.42 1.74 18.17
CA LEU A 152 2.93 0.36 18.00
C LEU A 152 2.26 -0.20 19.27
N ASP A 153 2.25 0.58 20.36
CA ASP A 153 1.91 0.16 21.73
C ASP A 153 0.54 0.68 22.22
N ASP A 154 -0.47 0.83 21.36
CA ASP A 154 -1.86 0.96 21.83
C ASP A 154 -2.43 -0.43 22.18
N ASP A 155 -1.73 -1.16 23.06
CA ASP A 155 -2.37 -2.19 23.89
C ASP A 155 -3.21 -1.42 24.91
N GLY A 156 -4.42 -1.03 24.49
CA GLY A 156 -5.41 -0.47 25.38
C GLY A 156 -5.70 -1.49 26.49
N ASP A 157 -5.03 -1.37 27.62
CA ASP A 157 -5.52 -1.91 28.89
C ASP A 157 -6.87 -1.22 29.10
N PRO A 158 -8.01 -1.94 29.03
CA PRO A 158 -9.24 -1.37 29.53
C PRO A 158 -9.00 -1.18 31.02
N GLU A 159 -8.87 0.08 31.47
CA GLU A 159 -8.97 0.44 32.88
C GLU A 159 -10.21 -0.28 33.41
N SER A 160 -9.97 -1.31 34.21
CA SER A 160 -10.98 -1.97 35.00
C SER A 160 -11.37 -0.99 36.10
N ASP A 161 -12.38 -0.17 35.83
CA ASP A 161 -13.04 0.62 36.87
C ASP A 161 -13.94 -0.31 37.71
N ASP A 162 -13.59 -0.37 39.00
CA ASP A 162 -14.31 -0.99 40.13
C ASP A 162 -15.72 -0.41 40.35
#